data_AF-A0A2V5XRY6-F1
#
_entry.id   AF-A0A2V5XRY6-F1
#
_cell.length_a   1.000
_cell.length_b   1.000
_cell.length_c   1.000
_cell.angle_alpha   90.00
_cell.angle_beta   90.00
_cell.angle_gamma   90.00
#
_symmetry.space_group_name_H-M   'P 1'
#
loop_
_entity.id
_entity.type
_entity.pdbx_description
1 polymer ?
#
loop_
_entity_poly.entity_id
_entity_poly.type
_entity_poly.pdbx_seq_one_letter_code
_entity_poly.pdbx_strand_id
1 'polypeptide(L)'
;MKTYGWIILVVLITATVSLHGQDAAPPSVDLYEEEKEAEPTPPPRPPNGPELPEISQLDQTFKQPRSLGPQADELRLHKEWRQLKNRTVNDAKVQAAKAFAQAARTDLEKRNRLRDYYNIYYERMSALATTPEIKLALQALKSSHQGLLAQPRVRPTPDTSTPSPTPSATPAPKKLADKHKKKKEKHHKRF
;
A
#
# COMPACT_ATOMS: atom_id res chain seq x y z
N MET A 1 7.36 -27.17 -0.69
CA MET A 1 7.07 -25.72 -0.76
C MET A 1 5.56 -25.50 -0.65
N LYS A 2 5.11 -24.84 0.42
CA LYS A 2 3.94 -23.95 0.50
C LYS A 2 3.69 -23.66 1.99
N THR A 3 4.20 -22.51 2.39
CA THR A 3 4.32 -22.01 3.75
C THR A 3 3.04 -21.35 4.23
N TYR A 4 2.61 -21.77 5.42
CA TYR A 4 2.16 -20.93 6.53
C TYR A 4 1.06 -19.90 6.22
N GLY A 5 -0.17 -20.42 6.13
CA GLY A 5 -1.33 -19.71 6.66
C GLY A 5 -1.40 -19.94 8.17
N TRP A 6 -1.67 -18.87 8.91
CA TRP A 6 -1.81 -18.71 10.36
C TRP A 6 -0.59 -18.15 11.08
N ILE A 7 -0.82 -16.96 11.67
CA ILE A 7 -0.09 -16.15 12.66
C ILE A 7 -0.45 -14.68 12.27
N ILE A 8 -1.18 -13.82 12.98
CA ILE A 8 -1.66 -13.71 14.36
C ILE A 8 -2.89 -12.76 14.34
N LEU A 9 -4.00 -13.22 14.93
CA LEU A 9 -4.99 -12.39 15.63
C LEU A 9 -4.42 -12.18 17.06
N VAL A 10 -4.71 -11.03 17.70
CA VAL A 10 -4.24 -10.53 19.03
C VAL A 10 -3.15 -9.46 18.85
N VAL A 11 -3.37 -8.17 19.14
CA VAL A 11 -3.49 -7.60 20.49
C VAL A 11 -4.53 -6.46 20.54
N LEU A 12 -5.45 -6.64 21.47
CA LEU A 12 -6.39 -5.68 22.04
C LEU A 12 -5.63 -4.68 22.93
N ILE A 13 -5.99 -3.40 22.82
CA ILE A 13 -5.97 -2.33 23.84
C ILE A 13 -5.21 -2.64 25.16
N THR A 14 -4.05 -2.02 25.35
CA THR A 14 -3.60 -1.56 26.67
C THR A 14 -3.11 -0.13 26.55
N ALA A 15 -3.86 0.77 27.20
CA ALA A 15 -3.40 2.10 27.56
C ALA A 15 -2.43 1.95 28.74
N THR A 16 -1.15 2.25 28.52
CA THR A 16 -0.23 2.57 29.60
C THR A 16 0.52 3.84 29.24
N VAL A 17 0.37 4.83 30.11
CA VAL A 17 1.06 6.11 30.12
C VAL A 17 2.57 5.85 30.16
N SER A 18 3.28 6.22 29.10
CA SER A 18 4.74 6.39 29.17
C SER A 18 5.05 7.87 29.36
N LEU A 19 5.05 8.28 30.63
CA LEU A 19 5.83 9.43 31.10
C LEU A 19 7.31 9.09 30.88
N HIS A 20 7.90 9.59 29.79
CA HIS A 20 9.36 9.70 29.70
C HIS A 20 9.74 11.11 30.11
N GLY A 21 9.93 11.31 31.42
CA GLY A 21 10.84 12.34 31.90
C GLY A 21 12.25 11.83 31.64
N GLN A 22 12.91 12.35 30.60
CA GLN A 22 14.36 12.35 30.55
C GLN A 22 14.79 13.67 31.18
N ASP A 23 15.17 13.57 32.45
CA ASP A 23 15.87 14.63 33.15
C ASP A 23 17.23 14.82 32.45
N ALA A 24 17.47 16.04 32.02
CA ALA A 24 18.62 16.41 31.23
C ALA A 24 19.89 16.34 32.11
N ALA A 25 20.77 15.38 31.84
CA ALA A 25 22.14 15.48 32.31
C ALA A 25 22.84 16.61 31.52
N PRO A 26 23.53 17.56 32.19
CA PRO A 26 24.11 18.72 31.52
C PRO A 26 25.39 18.33 30.76
N PRO A 27 25.56 18.71 29.48
CA PRO A 27 26.87 18.81 28.89
C PRO A 27 27.38 20.25 29.06
N SER A 28 27.82 20.61 30.28
CA SER A 28 28.79 21.72 30.42
C SER A 28 30.17 21.10 30.36
N VAL A 29 30.60 20.83 29.13
CA VAL A 29 31.98 20.52 28.81
C VAL A 29 32.45 21.65 27.90
N ASP A 30 32.99 22.70 28.53
CA ASP A 30 33.81 23.70 27.85
C ASP A 30 35.10 23.02 27.40
N LEU A 31 35.06 22.44 26.19
CA LEU A 31 36.23 21.94 25.47
C LEU A 31 36.64 22.94 24.39
N TYR A 32 36.85 24.19 24.79
CA TYR A 32 37.60 25.16 23.98
C TYR A 32 38.54 25.92 24.92
N GLU A 33 39.69 25.30 25.23
CA GLU A 33 40.88 26.13 25.34
C GLU A 33 41.15 26.69 23.94
N GLU A 34 41.23 28.00 23.88
CA GLU A 34 41.64 28.81 22.74
C GLU A 34 43.09 28.42 22.36
N GLU A 35 43.24 27.38 21.52
CA GLU A 35 44.50 27.12 20.84
C GLU A 35 44.80 28.30 19.91
N LYS A 36 45.71 29.16 20.36
CA LYS A 36 46.34 30.19 19.55
C LYS A 36 46.79 29.58 18.22
N GLU A 37 46.23 30.14 17.17
CA GLU A 37 46.61 30.05 15.77
C GLU A 37 48.15 30.11 15.62
N ALA A 38 48.78 28.96 15.51
CA ALA A 38 50.14 28.85 14.98
C ALA A 38 49.99 28.50 13.49
N GLU A 39 50.12 29.53 12.65
CA GLU A 39 50.17 29.40 11.19
C GLU A 39 51.29 28.41 10.80
N PRO A 40 50.98 27.22 10.22
CA PRO A 40 52.00 26.38 9.65
C PRO A 40 52.22 26.83 8.21
N THR A 41 53.42 27.34 7.92
CA THR A 41 53.90 27.55 6.55
C THR A 41 53.64 26.29 5.70
N PRO A 42 52.97 26.39 4.54
CA PRO A 42 52.66 25.19 3.76
C PRO A 42 53.95 24.59 3.16
N PRO A 43 54.17 23.27 3.26
CA PRO A 43 55.26 22.61 2.55
C PRO A 43 55.02 22.66 1.02
N PRO A 44 56.09 22.61 0.20
CA PRO A 44 55.97 22.68 -1.25
C PRO A 44 55.14 21.52 -1.80
N ARG A 45 54.12 21.83 -2.61
CA ARG A 45 53.23 20.84 -3.24
C ARG A 45 54.02 19.91 -4.17
N PRO A 46 53.83 18.58 -4.09
CA PRO A 46 54.37 17.66 -5.09
C PRO A 46 53.68 17.88 -6.45
N PRO A 47 54.42 17.91 -7.57
CA PRO A 47 53.93 18.39 -8.86
C PRO A 47 53.00 17.42 -9.63
N ASN A 48 52.56 16.30 -9.04
CA ASN A 48 51.73 15.29 -9.72
C ASN A 48 50.82 14.52 -8.75
N GLY A 49 49.98 15.23 -8.00
CA GLY A 49 48.86 14.62 -7.27
C GLY A 49 47.58 14.71 -8.11
N PRO A 50 46.70 13.69 -8.12
CA PRO A 50 45.39 13.79 -8.77
C PRO A 50 44.65 15.02 -8.21
N GLU A 51 44.10 15.87 -9.09
CA GLU A 51 43.36 17.07 -8.70
C GLU A 51 42.23 16.67 -7.74
N LEU A 52 42.36 17.03 -6.46
CA LEU A 52 41.28 16.85 -5.50
C LEU A 52 40.11 17.72 -5.93
N PRO A 53 38.86 17.20 -5.95
CA PRO A 53 37.70 17.97 -6.35
C PRO A 53 37.56 19.21 -5.45
N GLU A 54 37.30 20.35 -6.06
CA GLU A 54 37.05 21.59 -5.34
C GLU A 54 35.84 21.44 -4.42
N ILE A 55 35.91 22.04 -3.22
CA ILE A 55 34.90 21.91 -2.17
C ILE A 55 33.50 22.32 -2.67
N SER A 56 33.43 23.24 -3.63
CA SER A 56 32.19 23.65 -4.33
C SER A 56 31.53 22.51 -5.13
N GLN A 57 32.32 21.60 -5.71
CA GLN A 57 31.80 20.42 -6.42
C GLN A 57 31.22 19.41 -5.42
N LEU A 58 31.87 19.22 -4.27
CA LEU A 58 31.37 18.37 -3.19
C LEU A 58 30.02 18.88 -2.68
N ASP A 59 29.90 20.19 -2.42
CA ASP A 59 28.65 20.81 -1.97
C ASP A 59 27.50 20.64 -3.01
N GLN A 60 27.82 20.73 -4.32
CA GLN A 60 26.83 20.43 -5.37
C GLN A 60 26.39 18.96 -5.37
N THR A 61 27.28 18.05 -5.03
CA THR A 61 27.00 16.61 -4.98
C THR A 61 26.03 16.28 -3.83
N PHE A 62 26.10 17.00 -2.72
CA PHE A 62 25.23 16.83 -1.55
C PHE A 62 23.90 17.60 -1.63
N LYS A 63 23.75 18.54 -2.57
CA LYS A 63 22.49 19.27 -2.79
C LYS A 63 21.37 18.43 -3.42
N GLN A 64 21.73 17.36 -4.12
CA GLN A 64 20.75 16.39 -4.58
C GLN A 64 20.35 15.49 -3.40
N PRO A 65 19.05 15.22 -3.18
CA PRO A 65 18.63 14.29 -2.15
C PRO A 65 19.10 12.89 -2.52
N ARG A 66 20.31 12.54 -2.06
CA ARG A 66 20.87 11.20 -2.18
C ARG A 66 20.01 10.29 -1.30
N SER A 67 19.55 9.18 -1.86
CA SER A 67 18.96 8.09 -1.09
C SER A 67 19.88 7.76 0.09
N LEU A 68 19.32 7.77 1.30
CA LEU A 68 20.03 7.42 2.55
C LEU A 68 20.09 5.89 2.75
N GLY A 69 19.86 5.13 1.67
CA GLY A 69 19.72 3.67 1.68
C GLY A 69 18.26 3.22 1.56
N PRO A 70 18.03 1.95 1.20
CA PRO A 70 16.69 1.44 0.87
C PRO A 70 15.68 1.55 2.02
N GLN A 71 16.13 1.33 3.25
CA GLN A 71 15.27 1.42 4.44
C GLN A 71 14.84 2.86 4.74
N ALA A 72 15.75 3.83 4.56
CA ALA A 72 15.45 5.23 4.81
C ALA A 72 14.43 5.76 3.80
N ASP A 73 14.56 5.35 2.54
CA ASP A 73 13.63 5.71 1.48
C ASP A 73 12.25 5.08 1.71
N GLU A 74 12.20 3.81 2.11
CA GLU A 74 10.94 3.15 2.47
C GLU A 74 10.24 3.85 3.63
N LEU A 75 10.98 4.21 4.69
CA LEU A 75 10.43 4.95 5.82
C LEU A 75 9.91 6.33 5.41
N ARG A 76 10.60 7.02 4.51
CA ARG A 76 10.17 8.30 3.97
C ARG A 76 8.87 8.14 3.19
N LEU A 77 8.80 7.19 2.26
CA LEU A 77 7.59 6.88 1.50
C LEU A 77 6.43 6.51 2.42
N HIS A 78 6.69 5.69 3.44
CA HIS A 78 5.67 5.29 4.40
C HIS A 78 5.14 6.49 5.22
N LYS A 79 6.01 7.40 5.65
CA LYS A 79 5.60 8.65 6.33
C LYS A 79 4.74 9.52 5.42
N GLU A 80 5.17 9.73 4.17
CA GLU A 80 4.43 10.49 3.16
C GLU A 80 3.04 9.86 2.95
N TRP A 81 2.97 8.54 2.78
CA TRP A 81 1.73 7.81 2.60
C TRP A 81 0.76 7.99 3.79
N ARG A 82 1.28 7.89 5.01
CA ARG A 82 0.49 8.06 6.23
C ARG A 82 -0.06 9.48 6.34
N GLN A 83 0.78 10.48 6.09
CA GLN A 83 0.37 11.88 6.11
C GLN A 83 -0.72 12.16 5.06
N LEU A 84 -0.54 11.63 3.86
CA LEU A 84 -1.47 11.77 2.75
C LEU A 84 -2.83 11.17 3.07
N LYS A 85 -2.84 9.94 3.62
CA LYS A 85 -4.05 9.27 4.08
C LYS A 85 -4.75 10.06 5.18
N ASN A 86 -4.03 10.52 6.19
CA ASN A 86 -4.61 11.29 7.30
C ASN A 86 -5.27 12.58 6.80
N ARG A 87 -4.61 13.33 5.91
CA ARG A 87 -5.19 14.53 5.31
C ARG A 87 -6.43 14.23 4.49
N THR A 88 -6.38 13.20 3.64
CA THR A 88 -7.49 12.85 2.73
C THR A 88 -8.71 12.32 3.49
N VAL A 89 -8.52 11.51 4.52
CA VAL A 89 -9.63 10.99 5.36
C VAL A 89 -10.34 12.11 6.13
N ASN A 90 -9.62 13.18 6.44
CA ASN A 90 -10.17 14.36 7.12
C ASN A 90 -10.83 15.37 6.17
N ASP A 91 -10.80 15.15 4.84
CA ASP A 91 -11.47 16.03 3.87
C ASP A 91 -13.00 15.85 3.94
N ALA A 92 -13.72 16.96 4.10
CA ALA A 92 -15.18 16.98 4.19
C ALA A 92 -15.86 16.32 2.99
N LYS A 93 -15.34 16.52 1.76
CA LYS A 93 -15.92 15.91 0.54
C LYS A 93 -15.77 14.40 0.56
N VAL A 94 -14.62 13.92 1.01
CA VAL A 94 -14.33 12.48 1.13
C VAL A 94 -15.24 11.84 2.18
N GLN A 95 -15.42 12.50 3.33
CA GLN A 95 -16.32 12.01 4.39
C GLN A 95 -17.78 12.01 3.94
N ALA A 96 -18.24 13.07 3.29
CA ALA A 96 -19.60 13.15 2.75
C ALA A 96 -19.85 12.05 1.70
N ALA A 97 -18.93 11.85 0.75
CA ALA A 97 -19.03 10.78 -0.23
C ALA A 97 -19.04 9.39 0.42
N LYS A 98 -18.22 9.17 1.45
CA LYS A 98 -18.21 7.93 2.21
C LYS A 98 -19.54 7.68 2.90
N ALA A 99 -20.09 8.67 3.60
CA ALA A 99 -21.37 8.58 4.29
C ALA A 99 -22.51 8.33 3.29
N PHE A 100 -22.52 9.04 2.16
CA PHE A 100 -23.49 8.86 1.09
C PHE A 100 -23.46 7.43 0.51
N ALA A 101 -22.26 6.86 0.33
CA ALA A 101 -22.10 5.48 -0.11
C ALA A 101 -22.61 4.47 0.93
N GLN A 102 -22.39 4.73 2.23
CA GLN A 102 -22.91 3.84 3.29
C GLN A 102 -24.43 3.93 3.47
N ALA A 103 -25.04 5.08 3.16
CA ALA A 103 -26.48 5.27 3.22
C ALA A 103 -27.25 4.62 2.05
N ALA A 104 -26.58 3.85 1.18
CA ALA A 104 -27.24 3.13 0.09
C ALA A 104 -28.17 2.04 0.64
N ARG A 105 -29.36 1.90 0.04
CA ARG A 105 -30.36 0.90 0.45
C ARG A 105 -30.17 -0.44 -0.24
N THR A 106 -29.54 -0.44 -1.41
CA THR A 106 -29.28 -1.63 -2.21
C THR A 106 -27.80 -1.82 -2.48
N ASP A 107 -27.38 -3.06 -2.75
CA ASP A 107 -26.00 -3.39 -3.09
C ASP A 107 -25.54 -2.71 -4.39
N LEU A 108 -26.41 -2.65 -5.41
CA LEU A 108 -26.11 -2.02 -6.69
C LEU A 108 -25.86 -0.51 -6.52
N GLU A 109 -26.72 0.18 -5.77
CA GLU A 109 -26.50 1.59 -5.42
C GLU A 109 -25.22 1.76 -4.62
N LYS A 110 -24.98 0.89 -3.62
CA LYS A 110 -23.78 0.96 -2.79
C LYS A 110 -22.51 0.86 -3.63
N ARG A 111 -22.44 -0.07 -4.58
CA ARG A 111 -21.30 -0.21 -5.50
C ARG A 111 -21.12 1.01 -6.39
N ASN A 112 -22.20 1.57 -6.94
CA ASN A 112 -22.13 2.77 -7.75
C ASN A 112 -21.59 3.95 -6.93
N ARG A 113 -22.17 4.21 -5.76
CA ARG A 113 -21.71 5.27 -4.86
C ARG A 113 -20.30 5.04 -4.33
N LEU A 114 -19.88 3.78 -4.14
CA LEU A 114 -18.50 3.45 -3.76
C LEU A 114 -17.51 3.74 -4.89
N ARG A 115 -17.88 3.59 -6.17
CA ARG A 115 -17.03 4.04 -7.28
C ARG A 115 -16.82 5.54 -7.25
N ASP A 116 -17.88 6.31 -6.99
CA ASP A 116 -17.80 7.77 -6.86
C ASP A 116 -16.96 8.18 -5.65
N TYR A 117 -17.15 7.52 -4.51
CA TYR A 117 -16.31 7.70 -3.33
C TYR A 117 -14.83 7.45 -3.64
N TYR A 118 -14.48 6.35 -4.30
CA TYR A 118 -13.08 6.07 -4.66
C TYR A 118 -12.53 7.07 -5.67
N ASN A 119 -13.34 7.56 -6.62
CA ASN A 119 -12.94 8.63 -7.53
C ASN A 119 -12.52 9.89 -6.72
N ILE A 120 -13.41 10.37 -5.85
CA ILE A 120 -13.15 11.57 -5.02
C ILE A 120 -11.96 11.34 -4.09
N TYR A 121 -11.90 10.19 -3.43
CA TYR A 121 -10.82 9.84 -2.49
C TYR A 121 -9.45 9.88 -3.17
N TYR A 122 -9.28 9.20 -4.30
CA TYR A 122 -8.00 9.12 -5.00
C TYR A 122 -7.66 10.41 -5.76
N GLU A 123 -8.65 11.17 -6.23
CA GLU A 123 -8.42 12.50 -6.82
C GLU A 123 -7.88 13.46 -5.76
N ARG A 124 -8.48 13.52 -4.57
CA ARG A 124 -7.97 14.33 -3.45
C ARG A 124 -6.58 13.87 -3.01
N MET A 125 -6.39 12.56 -2.88
CA MET A 125 -5.11 11.98 -2.50
C MET A 125 -4.00 12.29 -3.51
N SER A 126 -4.29 12.21 -4.81
CA SER A 126 -3.31 12.51 -5.88
C SER A 126 -3.04 14.00 -6.05
N ALA A 127 -4.03 14.86 -5.81
CA ALA A 127 -3.86 16.32 -5.79
C ALA A 127 -2.90 16.78 -4.68
N LEU A 128 -2.90 16.08 -3.53
CA LEU A 128 -2.01 16.35 -2.40
C LEU A 128 -0.63 15.70 -2.55
N ALA A 129 -0.47 14.73 -3.46
CA ALA A 129 0.78 14.03 -3.66
C ALA A 129 1.78 14.88 -4.46
N THR A 130 2.99 15.02 -3.94
CA THR A 130 4.05 15.80 -4.60
C THR A 130 4.83 14.96 -5.62
N THR A 131 5.09 13.69 -5.31
CA THR A 131 5.94 12.82 -6.12
C THR A 131 5.14 12.08 -7.22
N PRO A 132 5.71 11.93 -8.43
CA PRO A 132 5.03 11.23 -9.53
C PRO A 132 4.85 9.73 -9.26
N GLU A 133 5.78 9.11 -8.54
CA GLU A 133 5.73 7.69 -8.16
C GLU A 133 4.51 7.38 -7.29
N ILE A 134 4.24 8.23 -6.29
CA ILE A 134 3.05 8.10 -5.43
C ILE A 134 1.79 8.25 -6.26
N LYS A 135 1.73 9.20 -7.21
CA LYS A 135 0.56 9.37 -8.09
C LYS A 135 0.27 8.13 -8.91
N LEU A 136 1.31 7.50 -9.46
CA LEU A 136 1.17 6.25 -10.22
C LEU A 136 0.68 5.10 -9.33
N ALA A 137 1.27 4.95 -8.14
CA ALA A 137 0.82 3.95 -7.16
C ALA A 137 -0.64 4.16 -6.73
N LEU A 138 -1.06 5.41 -6.55
CA LEU A 138 -2.45 5.77 -6.24
C LEU A 138 -3.41 5.40 -7.36
N GLN A 139 -3.02 5.60 -8.63
CA GLN A 139 -3.83 5.19 -9.77
C GLN A 139 -4.00 3.67 -9.82
N ALA A 140 -2.93 2.90 -9.57
CA ALA A 140 -3.02 1.44 -9.49
C ALA A 140 -3.95 0.98 -8.36
N LEU A 141 -3.85 1.59 -7.18
CA LEU A 141 -4.74 1.31 -6.04
C LEU A 141 -6.19 1.67 -6.32
N LYS A 142 -6.44 2.81 -6.99
CA LYS A 142 -7.78 3.20 -7.43
C LYS A 142 -8.39 2.12 -8.32
N SER A 143 -7.66 1.69 -9.35
CA SER A 143 -8.11 0.64 -10.28
C SER A 143 -8.38 -0.68 -9.55
N SER A 144 -7.51 -1.07 -8.60
CA SER A 144 -7.70 -2.25 -7.76
C SER A 144 -8.99 -2.18 -6.95
N HIS A 145 -9.20 -1.07 -6.22
CA HIS A 145 -10.41 -0.88 -5.41
C HIS A 145 -11.69 -0.85 -6.25
N GLN A 146 -11.66 -0.23 -7.43
CA GLN A 146 -12.80 -0.23 -8.35
C GLN A 146 -13.04 -1.63 -8.95
N GLY A 147 -11.99 -2.39 -9.22
CA GLY A 147 -12.07 -3.78 -9.68
C GLY A 147 -12.77 -4.69 -8.68
N LEU A 148 -12.53 -4.51 -7.38
CA LEU A 148 -13.22 -5.25 -6.31
C LEU A 148 -14.74 -4.98 -6.25
N LEU A 149 -15.21 -3.86 -6.83
CA LEU A 149 -16.64 -3.54 -6.92
C LEU A 149 -17.31 -4.16 -8.16
N ALA A 150 -16.55 -4.76 -9.08
CA ALA A 150 -17.12 -5.47 -10.21
C ALA A 150 -17.78 -6.76 -9.71
N GLN A 151 -19.04 -6.98 -10.08
CA GLN A 151 -19.66 -8.29 -9.85
C GLN A 151 -19.28 -9.23 -11.00
N PRO A 152 -18.72 -10.41 -10.72
CA PRO A 152 -18.66 -11.47 -11.71
C PRO A 152 -20.09 -11.80 -12.12
N ARG A 153 -20.35 -11.81 -13.44
CA ARG A 153 -21.68 -11.96 -14.08
C ARG A 153 -22.56 -13.00 -13.35
N VAL A 154 -23.52 -12.52 -12.55
CA VAL A 154 -24.53 -13.37 -11.88
C VAL A 154 -25.63 -13.79 -12.87
N ARG A 155 -25.71 -13.13 -14.04
CA ARG A 155 -26.48 -13.60 -15.18
C ARG A 155 -25.65 -13.39 -16.45
N PRO A 156 -25.54 -14.40 -17.34
CA PRO A 156 -25.22 -14.13 -18.72
C PRO A 156 -26.24 -13.11 -19.22
N THR A 157 -25.78 -12.03 -19.85
CA THR A 157 -26.62 -11.28 -20.78
C THR A 157 -27.17 -12.30 -21.76
N PRO A 158 -28.50 -12.39 -21.98
CA PRO A 158 -29.00 -13.23 -23.06
C PRO A 158 -28.36 -12.68 -24.33
N ASP A 159 -27.50 -13.48 -24.95
CA ASP A 159 -26.99 -13.16 -26.27
C ASP A 159 -28.21 -12.98 -27.17
N THR A 160 -28.41 -11.77 -27.70
CA THR A 160 -29.43 -11.48 -28.71
C THR A 160 -29.11 -12.13 -30.05
N SER A 161 -28.11 -13.01 -30.13
CA SER A 161 -28.00 -13.98 -31.20
C SER A 161 -29.12 -15.01 -31.02
N THR A 162 -30.24 -14.76 -31.68
CA THR A 162 -31.32 -15.73 -31.91
C THR A 162 -30.71 -17.10 -32.23
N PRO A 163 -30.90 -18.14 -31.39
CA PRO A 163 -30.59 -19.49 -31.84
C PRO A 163 -31.59 -19.83 -32.95
N SER A 164 -31.08 -19.93 -34.18
CA SER A 164 -31.85 -20.48 -35.30
C SER A 164 -32.26 -21.91 -34.93
N PRO A 165 -33.56 -22.26 -34.90
CA PRO A 165 -33.99 -23.61 -34.59
C PRO A 165 -33.68 -24.53 -35.77
N THR A 166 -32.62 -25.33 -35.67
CA THR A 166 -32.42 -26.47 -36.56
C THR A 166 -33.44 -27.55 -36.21
N PRO A 167 -34.26 -28.04 -37.16
CA PRO A 167 -35.29 -29.03 -36.87
C PRO A 167 -34.71 -30.41 -36.51
N SER A 168 -35.39 -30.99 -35.53
CA SER A 168 -35.28 -32.33 -34.95
C SER A 168 -34.91 -33.46 -35.92
N ALA A 169 -33.88 -34.23 -35.56
CA ALA A 169 -33.70 -35.60 -36.03
C ALA A 169 -33.47 -36.53 -34.81
N THR A 170 -34.51 -37.28 -34.47
CA THR A 170 -34.56 -38.64 -33.89
C THR A 170 -33.92 -38.90 -32.50
N PRO A 171 -34.68 -39.49 -31.54
CA PRO A 171 -34.19 -39.77 -30.18
C PRO A 171 -33.39 -41.08 -30.10
N ALA A 172 -32.18 -41.03 -29.55
CA ALA A 172 -31.41 -42.21 -29.17
C ALA A 172 -31.70 -42.61 -27.69
N PRO A 173 -31.70 -43.92 -27.35
CA PRO A 173 -32.36 -44.44 -26.16
C PRO A 173 -31.62 -44.18 -24.84
N LYS A 174 -32.42 -43.97 -23.78
CA LYS A 174 -32.01 -43.81 -22.39
C LYS A 174 -31.15 -44.99 -21.91
N LYS A 175 -29.89 -44.72 -21.52
CA LYS A 175 -29.17 -45.58 -20.56
C LYS A 175 -29.55 -45.17 -19.15
N LEU A 176 -30.16 -46.08 -18.41
CA LEU A 176 -30.37 -45.99 -16.97
C LEU A 176 -29.00 -45.95 -16.28
N ALA A 177 -28.66 -44.81 -15.65
CA ALA A 177 -27.52 -44.72 -14.76
C ALA A 177 -27.93 -45.23 -13.37
N ASP A 178 -27.16 -46.21 -12.89
CA ASP A 178 -27.35 -46.92 -11.64
C ASP A 178 -27.42 -46.01 -10.40
N LYS A 179 -28.31 -46.41 -9.49
CA LYS A 179 -28.57 -45.74 -8.21
C LYS A 179 -27.34 -45.78 -7.29
N HIS A 180 -27.11 -44.65 -6.62
CA HIS A 180 -26.10 -44.44 -5.59
C HIS A 180 -26.09 -45.54 -4.50
N LYS A 181 -25.00 -46.31 -4.43
CA LYS A 181 -24.73 -47.23 -3.31
C LYS A 181 -24.02 -46.46 -2.18
N LYS A 182 -24.78 -46.12 -1.14
CA LYS A 182 -24.32 -45.45 0.08
C LYS A 182 -23.38 -46.38 0.86
N LYS A 183 -22.06 -46.16 0.80
CA LYS A 183 -21.08 -46.90 1.62
C LYS A 183 -21.00 -46.24 3.01
N LYS A 184 -21.67 -46.85 4.00
CA LYS A 184 -21.47 -46.51 5.42
C LYS A 184 -20.16 -47.17 5.88
N GLU A 185 -19.14 -46.37 6.14
CA GLU A 185 -17.92 -46.84 6.78
C GLU A 185 -18.17 -46.87 8.30
N LYS A 186 -18.21 -48.08 8.87
CA LYS A 186 -18.33 -48.30 10.31
C LYS A 186 -16.93 -48.21 10.91
N HIS A 187 -16.74 -47.23 11.79
CA HIS A 187 -15.60 -47.11 12.67
C HIS A 187 -15.58 -48.32 13.63
N HIS A 188 -14.53 -49.14 13.59
CA HIS A 188 -14.28 -50.14 14.63
C HIS A 188 -13.06 -49.72 15.46
N LYS A 189 -13.36 -49.30 16.68
CA LYS A 189 -12.46 -49.31 17.84
C LYS A 189 -11.95 -50.73 18.05
N ARG A 190 -10.64 -50.89 18.25
CA ARG A 190 -10.10 -51.91 19.14
C ARG A 190 -8.98 -51.29 19.98
N PHE A 191 -8.95 -51.81 21.21
CA PHE A 191 -8.24 -51.40 22.40
C PHE A 191 -6.72 -51.36 22.22
#